data_AF-A0A699V232-F1
#
_entry.id   AF-A0A699V232-F1
#
_cell.length_a   1.000
_cell.length_b   1.000
_cell.length_c   1.000
_cell.angle_alpha   90.00
_cell.angle_beta   90.00
_cell.angle_gamma   90.00
#
_symmetry.space_group_name_H-M   'P 1'
#
loop_
_entity.id
_entity.type
_entity.pdbx_description
1 polymer ?
#
loop_
_entity_poly.entity_id
_entity_poly.type
_entity_poly.pdbx_seq_one_letter_code
_entity_poly.pdbx_strand_id
1 'polypeptide(L)'
;AVRAEGNAAGQNANQIRCYNCRGFGHHARNCTARPRRRDAAYLQTQLLIAQKEEAGIQLQAEEYDLMAAAADFDEIKEYTELLKPIPESHQVP
;
A
#
# COMPACT_ATOMS: atom_id res chain seq x y z
N ALA A 1 -21.45 -29.34 -12.91
CA ALA A 1 -20.91 -29.90 -11.67
C ALA A 1 -20.01 -28.85 -11.02
N VAL A 2 -20.48 -28.20 -9.95
CA VAL A 2 -19.68 -27.23 -9.20
C VAL A 2 -18.76 -28.03 -8.27
N ARG A 3 -17.44 -27.91 -8.46
CA ARG A 3 -16.45 -28.58 -7.61
C ARG A 3 -16.52 -27.99 -6.20
N ALA A 4 -16.84 -28.82 -5.22
CA ALA A 4 -16.75 -28.46 -3.80
C ALA A 4 -15.30 -28.70 -3.34
N GLU A 5 -14.51 -27.64 -3.28
CA GLU A 5 -13.19 -27.68 -2.63
C GLU A 5 -13.39 -27.60 -1.10
N GLY A 6 -13.27 -28.77 -0.47
CA GLY A 6 -13.34 -28.94 0.97
C GLY A 6 -11.99 -28.69 1.63
N ASN A 7 -11.90 -27.64 2.44
CA ASN A 7 -10.83 -27.48 3.44
C ASN A 7 -11.37 -28.08 4.74
N ALA A 8 -11.24 -29.40 4.90
CA ALA A 8 -11.78 -30.15 6.03
C ALA A 8 -10.93 -29.96 7.30
N ALA A 9 -10.94 -28.77 7.88
CA ALA A 9 -10.39 -28.51 9.21
C ALA A 9 -11.48 -28.68 10.27
N GLY A 10 -12.08 -29.86 10.43
CA GLY A 10 -12.96 -30.24 11.56
C GLY A 10 -14.20 -29.35 11.85
N GLN A 11 -14.46 -28.31 11.05
CA GLN A 11 -15.55 -27.38 11.24
C GLN A 11 -16.82 -28.02 10.70
N ASN A 12 -17.73 -28.40 11.60
CA ASN A 12 -19.04 -28.85 11.17
C ASN A 12 -19.72 -27.70 10.39
N ALA A 13 -20.24 -28.00 9.19
CA ALA A 13 -20.81 -26.97 8.32
C ALA A 13 -21.89 -26.15 9.05
N ASN A 14 -22.66 -26.82 9.91
CA ASN A 14 -23.73 -26.24 10.73
C ASN A 14 -23.26 -25.19 11.76
N GLN A 15 -21.98 -25.14 12.12
CA GLN A 15 -21.39 -24.16 13.05
C GLN A 15 -20.64 -23.04 12.30
N ILE A 16 -20.44 -23.17 10.99
CA ILE A 16 -19.79 -22.13 10.19
C ILE A 16 -20.71 -20.91 10.15
N ARG A 17 -20.30 -19.85 10.84
CA ARG A 17 -21.00 -18.56 10.85
C ARG A 17 -20.62 -17.76 9.60
N CYS A 18 -21.62 -17.33 8.84
CA CYS A 18 -21.45 -16.39 7.74
C CYS A 18 -21.53 -14.96 8.26
N TYR A 19 -20.43 -14.21 8.19
CA TYR A 19 -20.41 -12.81 8.66
C TYR A 19 -21.19 -11.84 7.74
N ASN A 20 -21.42 -12.20 6.48
CA ASN A 20 -22.16 -11.37 5.53
C ASN A 20 -23.66 -11.32 5.84
N CYS A 21 -24.28 -12.46 6.19
CA CYS A 21 -25.72 -12.56 6.47
C CYS A 21 -26.07 -12.90 7.93
N ARG A 22 -25.07 -13.27 8.75
CA ARG A 22 -25.20 -13.82 10.12
C ARG A 22 -25.88 -15.19 10.21
N GLY A 23 -26.09 -15.87 9.08
CA GLY A 23 -26.55 -17.25 9.04
C GLY A 23 -25.46 -18.26 9.40
N PHE A 24 -25.86 -19.51 9.59
CA PHE A 24 -24.96 -20.65 9.79
C PHE A 24 -24.95 -21.56 8.56
N GLY A 25 -24.09 -22.58 8.52
CA GLY A 25 -24.09 -23.58 7.45
C GLY A 25 -23.10 -23.34 6.32
N HIS A 26 -22.51 -22.14 6.20
CA HIS A 26 -21.73 -21.76 5.02
C HIS A 26 -20.71 -20.65 5.30
N HIS A 27 -19.64 -20.66 4.50
CA HIS A 27 -18.65 -19.57 4.50
C HIS A 27 -19.22 -18.30 3.86
N ALA A 28 -18.73 -17.14 4.31
CA ALA A 28 -19.08 -15.84 3.76
C ALA A 28 -18.87 -15.75 2.23
N ARG A 29 -17.82 -16.38 1.69
CA ARG A 29 -17.53 -16.47 0.25
C ARG A 29 -18.61 -17.21 -0.57
N ASN A 30 -19.36 -18.11 0.07
CA ASN A 30 -20.42 -18.91 -0.55
C ASN A 30 -21.82 -18.33 -0.27
N CYS A 31 -21.90 -17.14 0.33
CA CYS A 31 -23.18 -16.56 0.71
C CYS A 31 -23.90 -16.02 -0.53
N THR A 32 -25.08 -16.55 -0.83
CA THR A 32 -25.96 -16.06 -1.90
C THR A 32 -26.94 -14.99 -1.41
N ALA A 33 -27.08 -14.84 -0.09
CA ALA A 33 -27.88 -13.78 0.50
C ALA A 33 -27.24 -12.42 0.23
N ARG A 34 -28.06 -11.41 -0.04
CA ARG A 34 -27.58 -10.05 -0.25
C ARG A 34 -26.76 -9.60 0.98
N PRO A 35 -25.52 -9.10 0.79
CA PRO A 35 -24.72 -8.58 1.88
C PRO A 35 -25.48 -7.49 2.63
N ARG A 36 -25.31 -7.44 3.96
CA ARG A 36 -25.94 -6.40 4.76
C ARG A 36 -25.50 -5.02 4.27
N ARG A 37 -26.46 -4.10 4.20
CA ARG A 37 -26.15 -2.67 4.11
C ARG A 37 -25.36 -2.30 5.37
N ARG A 38 -24.20 -1.69 5.18
CA ARG A 38 -23.41 -1.10 6.27
C ARG A 38 -24.13 0.16 6.74
N ASP A 39 -24.06 0.44 8.03
CA ASP A 39 -24.62 1.67 8.58
C ASP A 39 -23.75 2.88 8.20
N ALA A 40 -24.32 4.08 8.38
CA ALA A 40 -23.64 5.33 8.03
C ALA A 40 -22.37 5.55 8.86
N ALA A 41 -22.37 5.14 10.13
CA ALA A 41 -21.20 5.29 11.02
C ALA A 41 -20.02 4.47 10.52
N TYR A 42 -20.25 3.20 10.14
CA TYR A 42 -19.23 2.34 9.57
C TYR A 42 -18.70 2.91 8.26
N LEU A 43 -19.57 3.37 7.36
CA LEU A 43 -19.15 3.95 6.10
C LEU A 43 -18.32 5.22 6.31
N GLN A 44 -18.71 6.07 7.25
CA GLN A 44 -17.97 7.27 7.62
C GLN A 44 -16.57 6.94 8.14
N THR A 45 -16.45 5.94 9.03
CA THR A 45 -15.15 5.48 9.53
C THR A 45 -14.27 4.94 8.41
N GLN A 46 -14.83 4.15 7.49
CA GLN A 46 -14.05 3.62 6.36
C GLN A 46 -13.54 4.72 5.43
N LEU A 47 -14.35 5.75 5.17
CA LEU A 47 -13.92 6.90 4.37
C LEU A 47 -12.78 7.67 5.06
N LEU A 48 -12.87 7.88 6.37
CA LEU A 48 -11.82 8.54 7.14
C LEU A 48 -10.51 7.74 7.14
N ILE A 49 -10.58 6.41 7.19
CA ILE A 49 -9.40 5.53 7.09
C ILE A 49 -8.79 5.66 5.70
N ALA A 50 -9.59 5.53 4.64
CA ALA A 50 -9.12 5.64 3.26
C ALA A 50 -8.44 6.99 2.98
N GLN A 51 -8.99 8.10 3.46
CA GLN A 51 -8.39 9.43 3.33
C GLN A 51 -7.02 9.52 4.01
N LYS A 52 -6.87 8.91 5.19
CA LYS A 52 -5.59 8.89 5.91
C LYS A 52 -4.56 8.03 5.23
N GLU A 53 -4.96 6.86 4.73
CA GLU A 53 -4.09 5.98 3.95
C GLU A 53 -3.63 6.66 2.67
N GLU A 54 -4.53 7.32 1.94
CA GLU A 54 -4.21 8.06 0.72
C GLU A 54 -3.24 9.21 0.99
N ALA A 55 -3.47 10.00 2.06
CA ALA A 55 -2.53 11.04 2.47
C ALA A 55 -1.15 10.46 2.87
N GLY A 56 -1.13 9.31 3.55
CA GLY A 56 0.10 8.60 3.89
C GLY A 56 0.88 8.15 2.66
N ILE A 57 0.19 7.62 1.64
CA ILE A 57 0.81 7.21 0.36
C ILE A 57 1.39 8.42 -0.37
N GLN A 58 0.68 9.55 -0.39
CA GLN A 58 1.18 10.78 -1.02
C GLN A 58 2.45 11.29 -0.35
N LEU A 59 2.46 11.36 0.99
CA LEU A 59 3.66 11.77 1.75
C LEU A 59 4.83 10.83 1.52
N GLN A 60 4.58 9.53 1.47
CA GLN A 60 5.63 8.54 1.21
C GLN A 60 6.22 8.67 -0.20
N ALA A 61 5.40 9.00 -1.20
CA ALA A 61 5.87 9.27 -2.56
C ALA A 61 6.76 10.51 -2.61
N GLU A 62 6.35 11.61 -1.97
CA GLU A 62 7.15 12.83 -1.89
C GLU A 62 8.47 12.61 -1.15
N GLU A 63 8.46 11.84 -0.06
CA GLU A 63 9.68 11.45 0.65
C GLU A 63 10.65 10.66 -0.25
N TYR A 64 10.12 9.72 -1.05
CA TYR A 64 10.93 8.96 -1.99
C TYR A 64 11.52 9.84 -3.10
N ASP A 65 10.73 10.75 -3.65
CA ASP A 65 11.17 11.70 -4.68
C ASP A 65 12.26 12.64 -4.15
N LEU A 66 12.12 13.13 -2.91
CA LEU A 66 13.14 13.95 -2.24
C LEU A 66 14.44 13.17 -2.02
N MET A 67 14.35 11.92 -1.61
CA MET A 67 15.52 11.04 -1.43
C MET A 67 16.22 10.76 -2.76
N ALA A 68 15.47 10.57 -3.85
CA ALA A 68 16.03 10.41 -5.18
C ALA A 68 16.76 11.68 -5.64
N ALA A 69 16.13 12.85 -5.49
CA ALA A 69 16.77 14.12 -5.83
C ALA A 69 18.04 14.38 -5.00
N ALA A 70 18.05 14.02 -3.72
CA ALA A 70 19.24 14.12 -2.87
C ALA A 70 20.40 13.25 -3.38
N ALA A 71 20.11 12.02 -3.85
CA ALA A 71 21.12 11.14 -4.43
C ALA A 71 21.73 11.74 -5.72
N ASP A 72 20.90 12.34 -6.58
CA ASP A 72 21.37 13.03 -7.78
C ASP A 72 22.27 14.24 -7.43
N PHE A 73 21.98 14.97 -6.35
CA PHE A 73 22.83 16.08 -5.88
C PHE A 73 24.22 15.61 -5.42
N ASP A 74 24.33 14.43 -4.79
CA ASP A 74 25.63 13.87 -4.37
C ASP A 74 26.52 13.54 -5.58
N GLU A 75 25.94 13.02 -6.67
CA GLU A 75 26.65 12.75 -7.94
C GLU A 75 27.13 14.06 -8.62
N ILE A 76 26.29 15.10 -8.62
CA ILE A 76 26.67 16.42 -9.17
C ILE A 76 27.83 17.01 -8.36
N LYS A 77 27.78 16.89 -7.02
CA LYS A 77 28.86 17.40 -6.15
C LYS A 77 30.18 16.69 -6.45
N GLU A 78 30.17 15.38 -6.63
CA GLU A 78 31.36 14.61 -7.04
C GLU A 78 31.95 15.14 -8.36
N TYR A 79 31.10 15.35 -9.37
CA TYR A 79 31.55 15.88 -10.66
C TYR A 79 32.16 17.30 -10.55
N THR A 80 31.57 18.17 -9.72
CA THR A 80 32.09 19.53 -9.50
C THR A 80 33.42 19.55 -8.74
N GLU A 81 33.65 18.63 -7.80
CA GLU A 81 34.92 18.51 -7.08
C GLU A 81 36.06 17.98 -7.98
N LEU A 82 35.74 17.21 -9.03
CA LEU A 82 36.71 16.76 -10.03
C LEU A 82 37.07 17.85 -11.06
N LEU A 83 36.20 18.85 -11.23
CA LEU A 83 36.39 19.99 -12.15
C LEU A 83 37.20 21.16 -11.54
N LYS A 84 37.98 20.92 -10.47
CA LYS A 84 38.84 21.96 -9.88
C LYS A 84 39.69 22.64 -10.98
N PRO A 85 39.78 23.98 -10.98
CA PRO A 85 40.48 24.70 -12.04
C PRO A 85 41.90 24.17 -12.20
N ILE A 86 42.28 23.84 -13.44
CA ILE A 86 43.68 23.55 -13.77
C ILE A 86 44.49 24.80 -13.36
N PRO A 87 45.52 24.68 -12.51
CA PRO A 87 46.31 25.84 -12.13
C PRO A 87 46.90 26.45 -13.39
N GLU A 88 46.64 27.74 -13.62
CA GLU A 88 47.23 28.48 -14.73
C GLU A 88 48.75 28.33 -14.63
N SER A 89 49.31 27.60 -15.59
CA SER A 89 50.75 27.42 -15.71
C SER A 89 51.36 28.81 -15.84
N HIS A 90 52.22 29.12 -14.87
CA HIS A 90 52.89 30.41 -14.79
C HIS A 90 53.63 30.64 -16.11
N GLN A 91 53.29 31.74 -16.79
CA GLN A 91 54.08 32.21 -17.91
C GLN A 91 55.48 32.52 -17.37
N VAL A 92 56.44 31.70 -17.82
CA VAL A 92 57.86 31.91 -17.60
C VAL A 92 58.26 33.19 -18.35
N PRO A 93 59.16 34.04 -17.79
CA PRO A 93 59.32 35.46 -18.17
C PRO A 93 59.61 35.73 -19.64
#